data_AF-A0A0R3VXA0-F1
#
_entry.id   AF-A0A0R3VXA0-F1
#
_cell.length_a   1.000
_cell.length_b   1.000
_cell.length_c   1.000
_cell.angle_alpha   90.00
_cell.angle_beta   90.00
_cell.angle_gamma   90.00
#
_symmetry.space_group_name_H-M   'P 1'
#
loop_
_entity.id
_entity.type
_entity.pdbx_description
1 polymer ?
#
loop_
_entity_poly.entity_id
_entity_poly.type
_entity_poly.pdbx_seq_one_letter_code
_entity_poly.pdbx_strand_id
1 'polypeptide(L)'
;MQLLEMPSDCLRKIFSFLTFHEIALIRPVCRKFNSVAADLLKCEFCRLEQLVRDYRRELKVLLPRRESERRKHTLAGHADVLSAVETRLSLLGMTIMRYVDEGYCCFFPGKVLDELRRVYVIIKSSTSSIPRSTELLRELRDISSMAMEHFDEVLLPQIYESKCKSNWRRCPL
;
A
#
# COMPACT_ATOMS: atom_id res chain seq x y z
N MET A 1 -18.18 29.77 0.93
CA MET A 1 -18.11 28.31 1.17
C MET A 1 -16.82 28.01 1.92
N GLN A 2 -16.91 27.43 3.11
CA GLN A 2 -15.72 26.92 3.79
C GLN A 2 -15.46 25.48 3.35
N LEU A 3 -14.21 25.16 2.99
CA LEU A 3 -13.79 23.84 2.53
C LEU A 3 -14.17 22.71 3.52
N LEU A 4 -14.20 23.02 4.82
CA LEU A 4 -14.53 22.07 5.89
C LEU A 4 -16.03 21.76 6.00
N GLU A 5 -16.91 22.57 5.41
CA GLU A 5 -18.36 22.34 5.41
C GLU A 5 -18.79 21.39 4.27
N MET A 6 -17.91 21.16 3.28
CA MET A 6 -18.22 20.28 2.15
C MET A 6 -18.43 18.83 2.59
N PRO A 7 -19.33 18.06 1.95
CA PRO A 7 -19.45 16.64 2.18
C PRO A 7 -18.12 15.89 2.04
N SER A 8 -17.92 14.83 2.82
CA SER A 8 -16.69 14.03 2.79
C SER A 8 -16.38 13.45 1.40
N ASP A 9 -17.40 13.16 0.59
CA ASP A 9 -17.23 12.67 -0.79
C ASP A 9 -16.63 13.74 -1.72
N CYS A 10 -16.96 15.01 -1.51
CA CYS A 10 -16.35 16.11 -2.27
C CYS A 10 -14.87 16.24 -1.91
N LEU A 11 -14.52 16.18 -0.63
CA LEU A 11 -13.13 16.17 -0.18
C LEU A 11 -12.37 14.95 -0.71
N ARG A 12 -13.00 13.77 -0.67
CA ARG A 12 -12.44 12.53 -1.24
C ARG A 12 -12.14 12.70 -2.73
N LYS A 13 -13.04 13.35 -3.48
CA LYS A 13 -12.82 13.63 -4.90
C LYS A 13 -11.68 14.62 -5.13
N ILE A 14 -11.58 15.66 -4.32
CA ILE A 14 -10.45 16.61 -4.37
C ILE A 14 -9.13 15.88 -4.10
N PHE A 15 -9.08 15.07 -3.04
CA PHE A 15 -7.87 14.32 -2.67
C PHE A 15 -7.49 13.28 -3.72
N SER A 16 -8.44 12.80 -4.55
CA SER A 16 -8.13 11.87 -5.64
C SER A 16 -7.24 12.44 -6.75
N PHE A 17 -7.00 13.76 -6.76
CA PHE A 17 -6.03 14.41 -7.66
C PHE A 17 -4.61 14.49 -7.07
N LEU A 18 -4.43 14.06 -5.82
CA LEU A 18 -3.14 14.02 -5.13
C LEU A 18 -2.54 12.62 -5.21
N THR A 19 -1.22 12.53 -5.08
CA THR A 19 -0.50 11.29 -4.82
C THR A 19 -0.85 10.75 -3.43
N PHE A 20 -0.66 9.46 -3.19
CA PHE A 20 -0.92 8.88 -1.87
C PHE A 20 0.04 9.44 -0.82
N HIS A 21 1.28 9.77 -1.21
CA HIS A 21 2.20 10.49 -0.35
C HIS A 21 1.63 11.84 0.10
N GLU A 22 1.14 12.66 -0.82
CA GLU A 22 0.51 13.94 -0.49
C GLU A 22 -0.74 13.74 0.39
N ILE A 23 -1.57 12.73 0.10
CA ILE A 23 -2.73 12.38 0.94
C ILE A 23 -2.30 12.05 2.38
N ALA A 24 -1.17 11.35 2.56
CA ALA A 24 -0.63 11.08 3.89
C ALA A 24 -0.17 12.38 4.60
N LEU A 25 0.44 13.31 3.87
CA LEU A 25 0.93 14.59 4.42
C LEU A 25 -0.16 15.58 4.81
N ILE A 26 -1.35 15.52 4.20
CA ILE A 26 -2.47 16.42 4.53
C ILE A 26 -3.31 15.95 5.74
N ARG A 27 -3.08 14.73 6.24
CA ARG A 27 -3.76 14.19 7.43
C ARG A 27 -3.69 15.13 8.66
N PRO A 28 -2.52 15.69 9.05
CA PRO A 28 -2.43 16.55 10.23
C PRO A 28 -3.12 17.92 10.08
N VAL A 29 -3.64 18.29 8.91
CA VAL A 29 -4.28 19.61 8.69
C VAL A 29 -5.49 19.79 9.60
N CYS A 30 -6.40 18.81 9.66
CA CYS A 30 -7.54 18.82 10.58
C CYS A 30 -8.18 17.43 10.73
N ARG A 31 -9.09 17.27 11.71
CA ARG A 31 -9.77 15.98 11.97
C ARG A 31 -10.54 15.44 10.77
N LYS A 32 -11.20 16.32 10.00
CA LYS A 32 -11.97 15.92 8.82
C LYS A 32 -11.06 15.42 7.69
N PHE A 33 -9.94 16.12 7.48
CA PHE A 33 -8.92 15.71 6.51
C PHE A 33 -8.30 14.38 6.91
N ASN A 34 -7.93 14.22 8.18
CA ASN A 34 -7.40 12.96 8.69
C ASN A 34 -8.36 11.79 8.43
N SER A 35 -9.65 11.94 8.76
CA SER A 35 -10.64 10.88 8.53
C SER A 35 -10.73 10.50 7.06
N VAL A 36 -10.89 11.48 6.16
CA VAL A 36 -11.08 11.21 4.73
C VAL A 36 -9.80 10.64 4.09
N ALA A 37 -8.63 11.19 4.45
CA ALA A 37 -7.34 10.75 3.93
C ALA A 37 -6.96 9.35 4.45
N ALA A 38 -7.18 9.06 5.74
CA ALA A 38 -6.94 7.74 6.32
C ALA A 38 -7.80 6.67 5.64
N ASP A 39 -9.09 6.95 5.43
CA ASP A 39 -9.99 6.02 4.73
C ASP A 39 -9.57 5.82 3.28
N LEU A 40 -9.12 6.88 2.59
CA LEU A 40 -8.59 6.79 1.22
C LEU A 40 -7.38 5.86 1.15
N LEU A 41 -6.39 6.06 2.01
CA LEU A 41 -5.17 5.25 2.05
C LEU A 41 -5.47 3.78 2.36
N LYS A 42 -6.37 3.53 3.33
CA LYS A 42 -6.85 2.17 3.66
C LYS A 42 -7.50 1.51 2.45
N CYS A 43 -8.47 2.18 1.82
CA CYS A 43 -9.16 1.64 0.65
C CYS A 43 -8.20 1.32 -0.50
N GLU A 44 -7.20 2.16 -0.71
CA GLU A 44 -6.24 2.01 -1.81
C GLU A 44 -5.24 0.88 -1.57
N PHE A 45 -4.82 0.64 -0.33
CA PHE A 45 -4.08 -0.57 0.02
C PHE A 45 -4.87 -1.84 -0.35
N CYS A 46 -6.12 -1.95 0.11
CA CYS A 46 -6.98 -3.10 -0.18
C CYS A 46 -7.24 -3.26 -1.69
N ARG A 47 -7.41 -2.14 -2.41
CA ARG A 47 -7.60 -2.16 -3.86
C ARG A 47 -6.37 -2.69 -4.59
N LEU A 48 -5.16 -2.24 -4.21
CA LEU A 48 -3.92 -2.72 -4.83
C LEU A 48 -3.68 -4.20 -4.53
N GLU A 49 -3.97 -4.65 -3.31
CA GLU A 49 -3.93 -6.07 -2.94
C GLU A 49 -4.86 -6.91 -3.82
N GLN A 50 -6.09 -6.44 -4.02
CA GLN A 50 -7.05 -7.10 -4.90
C GLN A 50 -6.56 -7.17 -6.36
N LEU A 51 -6.04 -6.06 -6.89
CA LEU A 51 -5.52 -5.97 -8.25
C LEU A 51 -4.33 -6.90 -8.50
N VAL A 52 -3.42 -7.00 -7.53
CA VAL A 52 -2.27 -7.91 -7.55
C VAL A 52 -2.74 -9.36 -7.53
N ARG A 53 -3.68 -9.72 -6.64
CA ARG A 53 -4.26 -11.06 -6.55
C ARG A 53 -4.96 -11.48 -7.84
N ASP A 54 -5.66 -10.55 -8.49
CA ASP A 54 -6.38 -10.82 -9.74
C ASP A 54 -5.40 -11.05 -10.87
N TYR A 55 -4.37 -10.21 -10.97
CA TYR A 55 -3.33 -10.38 -11.97
C TYR A 55 -2.53 -11.68 -11.79
N ARG A 56 -2.30 -12.11 -10.55
CA ARG A 56 -1.67 -13.41 -10.25
C ARG A 56 -2.48 -14.56 -10.82
N ARG A 57 -3.81 -14.53 -10.66
CA ARG A 57 -4.70 -15.57 -11.19
C ARG A 57 -4.64 -15.61 -12.71
N GLU A 58 -4.64 -14.45 -13.37
CA GLU A 58 -4.48 -14.35 -14.83
C GLU A 58 -3.13 -14.90 -15.31
N LEU A 59 -2.02 -14.46 -14.71
CA LEU A 59 -0.69 -14.94 -15.07
C LEU A 59 -0.56 -16.46 -14.89
N LYS A 60 -1.15 -17.03 -13.83
CA LYS A 60 -1.11 -18.47 -13.57
C LYS A 60 -1.73 -19.29 -14.71
N VAL A 61 -2.73 -18.76 -15.40
CA VAL A 61 -3.37 -19.42 -16.57
C VAL A 61 -2.46 -19.36 -17.80
N LEU A 62 -1.72 -18.27 -17.97
CA LEU A 62 -0.84 -18.05 -19.13
C LEU A 62 0.51 -18.76 -19.01
N LEU A 63 0.98 -19.04 -17.79
CA LEU A 63 2.28 -19.65 -17.55
C LEU A 63 2.27 -21.17 -17.74
N PRO A 64 3.36 -21.76 -18.28
CA PRO A 64 3.53 -23.20 -18.31
C PRO A 64 3.43 -23.85 -16.92
N ARG A 65 2.89 -25.07 -16.87
CA ARG A 65 2.76 -25.85 -15.62
C ARG A 65 4.12 -26.28 -15.09
N ARG A 66 5.08 -26.61 -15.97
CA ARG A 66 6.42 -27.06 -15.58
C ARG A 66 7.32 -25.87 -15.30
N GLU A 67 8.02 -25.92 -14.17
CA GLU A 67 8.91 -24.85 -13.72
C GLU A 67 10.07 -24.58 -14.69
N SER A 68 10.64 -25.63 -15.29
CA SER A 68 11.72 -25.49 -16.27
C SER A 68 11.31 -24.75 -17.55
N GLU A 69 10.05 -24.88 -17.97
CA GLU A 69 9.47 -24.15 -19.09
C GLU A 69 9.10 -22.73 -18.69
N ARG A 70 8.57 -22.57 -17.48
CA ARG A 70 8.19 -21.27 -16.91
C ARG A 70 9.36 -20.30 -16.85
N ARG A 71 10.54 -20.75 -16.41
CA ARG A 71 11.75 -19.91 -16.34
C ARG A 71 12.23 -19.38 -17.69
N LYS A 72 11.83 -20.02 -18.79
CA LYS A 72 12.16 -19.61 -20.16
C LYS A 72 11.03 -18.82 -20.82
N HIS A 73 9.89 -18.67 -20.15
CA HIS A 73 8.70 -18.02 -20.69
C HIS A 73 8.86 -16.50 -20.69
N THR A 74 8.27 -15.83 -21.68
CA THR A 74 8.34 -14.36 -21.81
C THR A 74 7.76 -13.60 -20.61
N LEU A 75 6.78 -14.22 -19.92
CA LEU A 75 6.14 -13.69 -18.71
C LEU A 75 6.81 -14.11 -17.40
N ALA A 76 7.97 -14.80 -17.43
CA ALA A 76 8.68 -15.19 -16.21
C ALA A 76 9.01 -13.98 -15.33
N GLY A 77 9.56 -12.92 -15.95
CA GLY A 77 9.87 -11.67 -15.25
C GLY A 77 8.66 -10.99 -14.62
N HIS A 78 7.48 -11.04 -15.27
CA HIS A 78 6.23 -10.56 -14.69
C HIS A 78 5.84 -11.33 -13.44
N ALA A 79 5.97 -12.66 -13.47
CA ALA A 79 5.67 -13.53 -12.33
C ALA A 79 6.63 -13.29 -11.17
N ASP A 80 7.91 -13.06 -11.45
CA ASP A 80 8.92 -12.77 -10.43
C ASP A 80 8.66 -11.43 -9.75
N VAL A 81 8.44 -10.36 -10.54
CA VAL A 81 8.11 -9.04 -10.01
C VAL A 81 6.82 -9.07 -9.20
N LEU A 82 5.78 -9.73 -9.71
CA LEU A 82 4.51 -9.85 -8.99
C LEU A 82 4.67 -10.61 -7.67
N SER A 83 5.53 -11.64 -7.61
CA SER A 83 5.82 -12.38 -6.37
C SER A 83 6.50 -11.48 -5.34
N ALA A 84 7.44 -10.63 -5.77
CA ALA A 84 8.05 -9.66 -4.89
C ALA A 84 7.03 -8.64 -4.37
N VAL A 85 6.15 -8.13 -5.23
CA VAL A 85 5.07 -7.19 -4.84
C VAL A 85 4.12 -7.84 -3.81
N GLU A 86 3.65 -9.08 -4.06
CA GLU A 86 2.82 -9.83 -3.11
C GLU A 86 3.50 -10.04 -1.76
N THR A 87 4.82 -10.26 -1.77
CA THR A 87 5.60 -10.41 -0.55
C THR A 87 5.61 -9.10 0.24
N ARG A 88 5.81 -7.96 -0.42
CA ARG A 88 5.77 -6.63 0.24
C ARG A 88 4.38 -6.29 0.77
N LEU A 89 3.33 -6.57 0.00
CA LEU A 89 1.94 -6.37 0.46
C LEU A 89 1.63 -7.24 1.69
N SER A 90 2.00 -8.53 1.67
CA SER A 90 1.79 -9.42 2.82
C SER A 90 2.50 -8.91 4.08
N LEU A 91 3.76 -8.46 3.95
CA LEU A 91 4.52 -7.92 5.07
C LEU A 91 3.87 -6.65 5.64
N LEU A 92 3.50 -5.68 4.78
CA LEU A 92 2.77 -4.49 5.21
C LEU A 92 1.41 -4.83 5.83
N GLY A 93 0.75 -5.87 5.33
CA GLY A 93 -0.50 -6.42 5.87
C GLY A 93 -0.33 -6.89 7.32
N MET A 94 0.68 -7.72 7.55
CA MET A 94 0.98 -8.30 8.86
C MET A 94 1.55 -7.30 9.87
N THR A 95 2.30 -6.30 9.41
CA THR A 95 2.95 -5.31 10.28
C THR A 95 2.03 -4.13 10.58
N ILE A 96 1.43 -3.52 9.54
CA ILE A 96 0.72 -2.24 9.68
C ILE A 96 -0.79 -2.43 9.54
N MET A 97 -1.23 -3.05 8.43
CA MET A 97 -2.65 -3.07 8.08
C MET A 97 -3.52 -3.75 9.15
N ARG A 98 -3.03 -4.80 9.81
CA ARG A 98 -3.76 -5.44 10.91
C ARG A 98 -4.15 -4.45 12.03
N TYR A 99 -3.26 -3.52 12.37
CA TYR A 99 -3.52 -2.49 13.39
C TYR A 99 -4.43 -1.39 12.86
N VAL A 100 -4.42 -1.16 11.55
CA VAL A 100 -5.37 -0.26 10.88
C VAL A 100 -6.79 -0.85 10.89
N ASP A 101 -6.92 -2.16 10.70
CA ASP A 101 -8.19 -2.86 10.75
C ASP A 101 -8.78 -2.91 12.17
N GLU A 102 -7.92 -3.05 13.17
CA GLU A 102 -8.30 -2.98 14.59
C GLU A 102 -8.55 -1.54 15.10
N GLY A 103 -8.29 -0.52 14.27
CA GLY A 103 -8.51 0.89 14.63
C GLY A 103 -7.46 1.47 15.60
N TYR A 104 -6.27 0.87 15.67
CA TYR A 104 -5.14 1.34 16.48
C TYR A 104 -4.25 2.35 15.76
N CYS A 105 -4.26 2.39 14.44
CA CYS A 105 -3.60 3.43 13.67
C CYS A 105 -4.32 3.65 12.33
N CYS A 106 -3.91 4.68 11.61
CA CYS A 106 -4.30 4.86 10.22
C CYS A 106 -3.15 4.39 9.32
N PHE A 107 -3.45 3.87 8.13
CA PHE A 107 -2.41 3.59 7.15
C PHE A 107 -1.71 4.91 6.79
N PHE A 108 -0.41 4.98 7.06
CA PHE A 108 0.44 6.15 6.88
C PHE A 108 1.47 6.04 5.74
N PRO A 109 1.88 4.84 5.25
CA PRO A 109 2.88 4.74 4.19
C PRO A 109 2.38 5.13 2.78
N GLY A 110 1.93 6.37 2.58
CA GLY A 110 1.39 6.85 1.30
C GLY A 110 2.37 6.67 0.12
N LYS A 111 3.65 6.98 0.33
CA LYS A 111 4.70 6.81 -0.70
C LYS A 111 4.86 5.35 -1.14
N VAL A 112 4.62 4.40 -0.24
CA VAL A 112 4.63 2.96 -0.54
C VAL A 112 3.49 2.60 -1.50
N LEU A 113 2.30 3.19 -1.33
CA LEU A 113 1.17 2.97 -2.25
C LEU A 113 1.44 3.55 -3.63
N ASP A 114 2.06 4.73 -3.71
CA ASP A 114 2.45 5.34 -4.99
C ASP A 114 3.34 4.40 -5.78
N GLU A 115 4.35 3.84 -5.11
CA GLU A 115 5.32 2.95 -5.71
C GLU A 115 4.73 1.58 -6.04
N LEU A 116 3.90 1.01 -5.17
CA LEU A 116 3.14 -0.21 -5.46
C LEU A 116 2.29 -0.05 -6.72
N ARG A 117 1.57 1.07 -6.83
CA ARG A 117 0.75 1.40 -8.01
C ARG A 117 1.63 1.56 -9.24
N ARG A 118 2.76 2.25 -9.15
CA ARG A 118 3.71 2.42 -10.27
C ARG A 118 4.21 1.08 -10.78
N VAL A 119 4.72 0.22 -9.88
CA VAL A 119 5.21 -1.12 -10.22
C VAL A 119 4.09 -1.96 -10.83
N TYR A 120 2.89 -1.94 -10.23
CA TYR A 120 1.72 -2.67 -10.76
C TYR A 120 1.36 -2.23 -12.19
N VAL A 121 1.32 -0.92 -12.45
CA VAL A 121 1.02 -0.40 -13.80
C VAL A 121 2.10 -0.84 -14.79
N ILE A 122 3.38 -0.76 -14.43
CA ILE A 122 4.50 -1.19 -15.29
C ILE A 122 4.37 -2.66 -15.66
N ILE A 123 4.17 -3.55 -14.67
CA ILE A 123 4.06 -4.99 -14.96
C ILE A 123 2.79 -5.34 -15.74
N LYS A 124 1.71 -4.55 -15.61
CA LYS A 124 0.45 -4.83 -16.31
C LYS A 124 0.45 -4.31 -17.76
N SER A 125 1.14 -3.20 -18.01
CA SER A 125 1.23 -2.59 -19.35
C SER A 125 2.38 -3.12 -20.20
N SER A 126 3.38 -3.76 -19.56
CA SER A 126 4.53 -4.33 -20.28
C SER A 126 4.12 -5.55 -21.10
N THR A 127 4.20 -5.43 -22.43
CA THR A 127 3.96 -6.53 -23.38
C THR A 127 5.19 -7.41 -23.61
N SER A 128 6.39 -6.92 -23.27
CA SER A 128 7.67 -7.62 -23.38
C SER A 128 8.17 -8.12 -22.03
N SER A 129 9.12 -9.06 -22.06
CA SER A 129 9.86 -9.50 -20.85
C SER A 129 10.44 -8.32 -20.07
N ILE A 130 10.49 -8.44 -18.75
CA ILE A 130 10.99 -7.41 -17.81
C ILE A 130 12.43 -7.78 -17.41
N PRO A 131 13.46 -7.15 -18.02
CA PRO A 131 14.86 -7.55 -17.81
C PRO A 131 15.49 -6.98 -16.54
N ARG A 132 14.94 -5.91 -15.94
CA ARG A 132 15.53 -5.21 -14.77
C ARG A 132 14.62 -5.23 -13.55
N SER A 133 14.11 -6.41 -13.20
CA SER A 133 13.18 -6.62 -12.06
C SER A 133 13.75 -6.11 -10.72
N THR A 134 15.03 -6.36 -10.44
CA THR A 134 15.68 -5.91 -9.19
C THR A 134 15.74 -4.38 -9.06
N GLU A 135 16.05 -3.68 -10.15
CA GLU A 135 16.11 -2.22 -10.16
C GLU A 135 14.72 -1.61 -9.99
N LEU A 136 13.72 -2.16 -10.70
CA LEU A 136 12.31 -1.78 -10.59
C LEU A 136 11.77 -1.92 -9.17
N LEU A 137 12.20 -2.96 -8.45
CA LEU A 137 11.71 -3.28 -7.10
C LEU A 137 12.51 -2.62 -5.97
N ARG A 138 13.65 -2.01 -6.26
CA ARG A 138 14.54 -1.47 -5.24
C ARG A 138 13.85 -0.41 -4.39
N GLU A 139 13.30 0.62 -5.05
CA GLU A 139 12.61 1.70 -4.34
C GLU A 139 11.44 1.15 -3.52
N LEU A 140 10.61 0.28 -4.11
CA LEU A 140 9.50 -0.36 -3.40
C LEU A 140 9.99 -1.06 -2.13
N ARG A 141 11.05 -1.87 -2.21
CA ARG A 141 11.61 -2.58 -1.06
C ARG A 141 12.07 -1.60 0.02
N ASP A 142 12.87 -0.60 -0.35
CA ASP A 142 13.48 0.32 0.61
C ASP A 142 12.40 1.09 1.39
N ILE A 143 11.46 1.73 0.70
CA ILE A 143 10.45 2.57 1.36
C ILE A 143 9.45 1.76 2.20
N SER A 144 9.17 0.50 1.82
CA SER A 144 8.30 -0.35 2.63
C SER A 144 9.03 -0.93 3.84
N SER A 145 10.36 -1.11 3.79
CA SER A 145 11.13 -1.54 4.95
C SER A 145 11.21 -0.40 5.96
N MET A 146 11.53 0.81 5.51
CA MET A 146 11.51 2.00 6.35
C MET A 146 10.14 2.22 7.02
N ALA A 147 9.05 1.98 6.30
CA ALA A 147 7.69 2.10 6.86
C ALA A 147 7.43 1.07 7.96
N MET A 148 7.87 -0.18 7.79
CA MET A 148 7.71 -1.23 8.79
C MET A 148 8.60 -0.98 10.01
N GLU A 149 9.85 -0.60 9.81
CA GLU A 149 10.78 -0.22 10.89
C GLU A 149 10.20 0.94 11.72
N HIS A 150 9.72 1.99 11.06
CA HIS A 150 9.06 3.10 11.75
C HIS A 150 7.83 2.64 12.55
N PHE A 151 7.04 1.73 12.00
CA PHE A 151 5.92 1.17 12.74
C PHE A 151 6.37 0.40 13.98
N ASP A 152 7.33 -0.52 13.84
CA ASP A 152 7.79 -1.40 14.90
C ASP A 152 8.53 -0.63 16.02
N GLU A 153 9.34 0.36 15.66
CA GLU A 153 10.18 1.10 16.60
C GLU A 153 9.47 2.29 17.26
N VAL A 154 8.51 2.91 16.56
CA VAL A 154 7.89 4.16 17.03
C VAL A 154 6.41 3.98 17.36
N LEU A 155 5.61 3.50 16.40
CA LEU A 155 4.15 3.49 16.55
C LEU A 155 3.67 2.35 17.44
N LEU A 156 4.25 1.16 17.29
CA LEU A 156 3.83 -0.04 18.00
C LEU A 156 4.03 0.09 19.53
N PRO A 157 5.17 0.60 20.06
CA PRO A 157 5.32 0.87 21.48
C PRO A 157 4.27 1.86 22.01
N GLN A 158 3.97 2.93 21.26
CA GLN A 158 2.97 3.93 21.66
C GLN A 158 1.55 3.34 21.74
N ILE A 159 1.20 2.45 20.80
CA ILE A 159 -0.07 1.73 20.81
C ILE A 159 -0.17 0.87 22.07
N TYR A 160 0.87 0.12 22.42
CA TYR A 160 0.86 -0.73 23.62
C TYR A 160 0.83 0.08 24.92
N GLU A 161 1.61 1.16 25.01
CA GLU A 161 1.59 2.04 26.19
C GLU A 161 0.20 2.63 26.43
N SER A 162 -0.48 3.03 25.35
CA SER A 162 -1.80 3.62 25.44
C SER A 162 -2.90 2.60 25.79
N LYS A 163 -2.74 1.34 25.38
CA LYS A 163 -3.62 0.23 25.81
C LYS A 163 -3.54 0.01 27.32
N CYS A 164 -2.33 0.04 27.90
CA CYS A 164 -2.13 -0.13 29.35
C CYS A 164 -2.78 0.99 30.18
N LYS A 165 -2.93 2.19 29.61
CA LYS A 165 -3.47 3.38 30.31
C LYS A 165 -5.00 3.51 30.24
N SER A 166 -5.74 2.53 29.70
CA SER A 166 -7.23 2.52 29.57
C SER A 166 -7.85 3.74 28.85
N ASN A 167 -7.06 4.57 28.16
CA ASN A 167 -7.50 5.86 27.64
C ASN A 167 -7.46 5.96 26.10
N TRP A 168 -7.44 4.83 25.39
CA TRP A 168 -7.41 4.85 23.93
C TRP A 168 -8.74 5.31 23.33
N ARG A 169 -8.86 6.62 23.10
CA ARG A 169 -9.94 7.22 22.31
C ARG A 169 -9.34 8.01 21.15
N ARG A 170 -8.92 7.29 20.09
CA ARG A 170 -8.59 7.73 18.71
C ARG A 170 -7.12 7.51 18.31
N CYS A 171 -6.93 7.13 17.03
CA CYS A 171 -5.63 7.10 16.36
C CYS A 171 -4.93 8.46 16.47
N PRO A 172 -3.66 8.51 16.90
CA PRO A 172 -2.86 9.73 16.87
C PRO A 172 -2.65 10.19 15.42
N LEU A 173 -2.59 11.51 15.24
CA LEU A 173 -2.39 12.17 13.94
C LEU A 173 -1.00 11.85 13.38
#